data_AF-A0A354WNU4-F1
#
_entry.id   AF-A0A354WNU4-F1
#
_cell.length_a   1.000
_cell.length_b   1.000
_cell.length_c   1.000
_cell.angle_alpha   90.00
_cell.angle_beta   90.00
_cell.angle_gamma   90.00
#
_symmetry.space_group_name_H-M   'P 1'
#
loop_
_entity.id
_entity.type
_entity.pdbx_description
1 polymer ?
#
loop_
_entity_poly.entity_id
_entity_poly.type
_entity_poly.pdbx_seq_one_letter_code
_entity_poly.pdbx_strand_id
1 'polypeptide(L)' 'MAEVQHLIQVNDYEQRLMVNGLNAFRNDLIREGKPTEDINALLIKVIDAPEKKQKRKFDRER' A
#
# COMPACT_ATOMS: atom_id res chain seq x y z
N MET A 1 16.00 -3.37 20.57
CA MET A 1 16.10 -4.17 19.32
C MET A 1 15.64 -3.28 18.19
N ALA A 2 16.37 -3.18 17.09
CA ALA A 2 15.94 -2.37 15.96
C ALA A 2 14.70 -3.00 15.31
N GLU A 3 13.74 -2.17 14.90
CA GLU A 3 12.56 -2.60 14.15
C GLU A 3 13.00 -3.22 12.81
N VAL A 4 12.49 -4.41 12.49
CA VAL A 4 12.79 -5.09 11.22
C VAL A 4 11.79 -4.61 10.17
N GLN A 5 12.30 -4.06 9.06
CA GLN A 5 11.49 -3.61 7.94
C GLN A 5 11.58 -4.57 6.76
N HIS A 6 10.47 -4.76 6.06
CA HIS A 6 10.38 -5.59 4.86
C HIS A 6 10.05 -4.72 3.64
N LEU A 7 10.73 -4.99 2.51
CA LEU A 7 10.42 -4.39 1.22
C LEU A 7 9.58 -5.36 0.41
N ILE A 8 8.44 -4.89 -0.08
CA ILE A 8 7.55 -5.63 -0.99
C ILE A 8 7.44 -4.86 -2.30
N GLN A 9 7.43 -5.57 -3.42
CA GLN A 9 7.11 -5.00 -4.72
C GLN A 9 5.75 -5.52 -5.13
N VAL A 10 4.82 -4.60 -5.39
CA VAL A 10 3.45 -4.90 -5.79
C VAL A 10 3.14 -4.20 -7.10
N ASN A 11 2.26 -4.77 -7.90
CA ASN A 11 1.67 -4.12 -9.06
C ASN A 11 0.42 -3.32 -8.65
N ASP A 12 -0.13 -2.52 -9.58
CA ASP A 12 -1.30 -1.67 -9.33
C ASP A 12 -2.52 -2.45 -8.84
N TYR A 13 -2.71 -3.69 -9.31
CA TYR A 13 -3.82 -4.54 -8.88
C TYR A 13 -3.62 -5.01 -7.43
N GLU A 14 -2.43 -5.49 -7.09
CA GLU A 14 -2.06 -5.91 -5.74
C GLU A 14 -2.14 -4.74 -4.75
N GLN A 15 -1.68 -3.55 -5.13
CA GLN A 15 -1.79 -2.34 -4.31
C GLN A 15 -3.27 -2.02 -4.02
N ARG A 16 -4.13 -2.03 -5.06
CA ARG A 16 -5.59 -1.82 -4.88
C ARG A 16 -6.23 -2.89 -4.00
N LEU A 17 -5.83 -4.15 -4.18
CA LEU A 17 -6.32 -5.26 -3.38
C LEU A 17 -5.94 -5.09 -1.91
N MET A 18 -4.70 -4.67 -1.63
CA MET A 18 -4.23 -4.37 -0.28
C MET A 18 -5.03 -3.21 0.34
N VAL A 19 -5.21 -2.09 -0.37
CA VAL A 19 -6.00 -0.96 0.14
C VAL A 19 -7.43 -1.39 0.48
N ASN A 20 -8.09 -2.13 -0.41
CA ASN A 20 -9.45 -2.60 -0.18
C ASN A 20 -9.53 -3.57 1.02
N GLY A 21 -8.60 -4.51 1.12
CA GLY A 21 -8.56 -5.47 2.23
C GLY A 21 -8.30 -4.78 3.58
N LEU A 22 -7.32 -3.88 3.65
CA LEU A 22 -7.02 -3.13 4.88
C LEU A 22 -8.18 -2.21 5.27
N ASN A 23 -8.87 -1.60 4.30
CA ASN A 23 -10.03 -0.75 4.58
C ASN A 23 -11.25 -1.56 5.06
N ALA A 24 -11.47 -2.75 4.51
CA ALA A 24 -12.50 -3.66 5.01
C ALA A 24 -12.23 -4.06 6.48
N PHE A 25 -10.99 -4.46 6.78
CA PHE A 25 -10.57 -4.80 8.13
C PHE A 25 -10.70 -3.63 9.11
N ARG A 26 -10.30 -2.41 8.69
CA ARG A 26 -10.53 -1.19 9.48
C ARG A 26 -12.00 -0.99 9.81
N ASN A 27 -12.91 -1.21 8.87
CA ASN A 27 -14.34 -1.07 9.10
C ASN A 27 -14.86 -2.09 10.12
N ASP A 28 -14.33 -3.31 10.12
CA ASP A 28 -14.66 -4.32 11.11
C ASP A 28 -14.17 -3.92 12.52
N LEU A 29 -12.94 -3.42 12.63
CA LEU A 29 -12.42 -2.88 13.90
C LEU A 29 -13.27 -1.73 14.42
N ILE A 30 -13.73 -0.82 13.55
CA ILE A 30 -14.64 0.27 13.93
C ILE A 30 -15.96 -0.28 14.48
N ARG A 31 -16.55 -1.28 13.81
CA ARG A 31 -17.80 -1.93 14.27
C ARG A 31 -17.62 -2.60 15.63
N GLU A 32 -16.45 -3.16 15.89
CA GLU A 32 -16.08 -3.79 17.15
C GLU A 32 -15.63 -2.80 18.24
N GLY A 33 -15.56 -1.50 17.92
CA GLY A 33 -15.09 -0.46 18.85
C GLY A 33 -13.59 -0.59 19.20
N LYS A 34 -12.81 -1.23 18.33
CA LYS A 34 -11.38 -1.48 18.52
C LYS A 34 -10.52 -0.33 17.97
N PRO A 35 -9.30 -0.15 18.51
CA PRO A 35 -8.32 0.80 17.98
C PRO A 35 -8.03 0.56 16.49
N THR A 36 -7.76 1.64 15.75
CA THR A 36 -7.48 1.58 14.29
C THR A 36 -6.23 2.33 13.86
N GLU A 37 -5.45 2.83 14.81
CA GLU A 37 -4.28 3.66 14.58
C GLU A 37 -3.24 2.92 13.72
N ASP A 38 -2.98 1.65 14.04
CA ASP A 38 -2.03 0.83 13.30
C ASP A 38 -2.49 0.54 11.87
N ILE A 39 -3.78 0.24 11.67
CA ILE A 39 -4.31 -0.04 10.33
C ILE A 39 -4.36 1.24 9.48
N ASN A 40 -4.65 2.39 10.10
CA ASN A 40 -4.62 3.69 9.42
C ASN A 40 -3.19 4.02 8.97
N ALA A 41 -2.19 3.77 9.81
CA ALA A 41 -0.78 3.99 9.45
C ALA A 41 -0.33 3.07 8.30
N LEU A 42 -0.78 1.82 8.27
CA LEU A 42 -0.50 0.89 7.17
C LEU A 42 -1.19 1.32 5.87
N LEU A 43 -2.46 1.75 5.92
CA LEU A 43 -3.18 2.25 4.76
C LEU A 43 -2.45 3.43 4.09
N ILE A 44 -2.00 4.41 4.89
CA ILE A 44 -1.23 5.55 4.38
C ILE A 44 0.05 5.05 3.68
N LYS A 45 0.81 4.14 4.31
CA LYS A 45 2.03 3.57 3.71
C LYS A 45 1.78 2.88 2.37
N VAL A 46 0.67 2.17 2.22
CA VAL A 46 0.33 1.45 0.98
C VAL A 46 -0.16 2.42 -0.11
N ILE A 47 -0.94 3.44 0.26
CA ILE A 47 -1.44 4.46 -0.67
C ILE A 47 -0.30 5.32 -1.21
N ASP A 48 0.61 5.75 -0.33
CA ASP A 48 1.74 6.61 -0.69
C ASP A 48 2.95 5.82 -1.23
N ALA A 49 2.80 4.50 -1.44
CA ALA A 49 3.87 3.68 -1.98
C ALA A 49 4.32 4.21 -3.35
N PRO A 50 5.63 4.48 -3.55
CA PRO A 50 6.09 5.14 -4.76
C PRO A 50 5.90 4.25 -6.00
N GLU A 51 5.26 4.79 -7.02
CA GLU A 51 5.16 4.15 -8.33
C GLU A 51 6.52 4.09 -9.02
N LYS A 52 6.98 2.88 -9.34
CA LYS A 52 8.15 2.69 -10.19
C LYS A 52 7.75 2.88 -11.65
N LYS A 53 7.54 4.14 -12.07
CA LYS A 53 7.19 4.47 -13.46
C LYS A 53 8.19 3.81 -14.40
N GLN A 54 7.72 2.89 -15.26
CA GLN A 54 8.56 2.36 -16.33
C GLN A 54 9.00 3.54 -17.19
N LYS A 55 10.31 3.81 -17.24
CA LYS A 55 10.87 4.80 -18.18
C LYS A 55 10.50 4.32 -19.58
N ARG A 56 9.49 4.94 -20.20
CA ARG A 56 9.21 4.77 -21.63
C ARG A 56 10.50 5.17 -22.34
N LYS A 57 11.23 4.19 -22.87
CA LYS A 57 12.29 4.45 -23.86
C LYS A 57 11.58 5.02 -25.07
N PHE A 58 11.63 6.34 -25.25
CA PHE A 58 11.34 6.94 -26.54
C PHE A 58 12.50 6.54 -27.44
N ASP A 59 12.33 5.46 -28.21
CA ASP A 59 13.16 5.21 -29.38
C ASP A 59 12.87 6.34 -30.38
N ARG A 60 13.71 7.37 -30.32
CA ARG A 60 13.89 8.30 -31.43
C ARG A 60 14.77 7.58 -32.44
N GLU A 61 14.18 6.70 -33.26
CA GLU A 61 14.81 6.32 -34.51
C GLU A 61 14.74 7.52 -35.46
N ARG A 62 15.92 7.91 -35.93
CA ARG A 62 16.20 9.01 -36.85
C ARG A 62 16.09 8.53 -38.28
#